data_AF-A0A7V3UYR2-F1
#
_entry.id   AF-A0A7V3UYR2-F1
#
_cell.length_a   1.000
_cell.length_b   1.000
_cell.length_c   1.000
_cell.angle_alpha   90.00
_cell.angle_beta   90.00
_cell.angle_gamma   90.00
#
_symmetry.space_group_name_H-M   'P 1'
#
loop_
_entity.id
_entity.type
_entity.pdbx_description
1 polymer ?
#
loop_
_entity_poly.entity_id
_entity_poly.type
_entity_poly.pdbx_seq_one_letter_code
_entity_poly.pdbx_strand_id
1 'polypeptide(L)'
;MPAPARGRGGVFLQIPRRVVLVPKIQIIDVTNRDGDQTARVVLSKLQKTVINWMLDQMGVYQSEMGFPISPHERRYINANIELTTDCNDQGPLIKHLQLSGWCRALASDVEQALQNTNLQHF
;
A
#
# COMPACT_ATOMS: atom_id res chain seq x y z
N MET A 1 18.03 51.86 -46.33
CA MET A 1 18.26 52.10 -44.90
C MET A 1 16.92 52.35 -44.21
N PRO A 2 16.31 51.39 -43.50
CA PRO A 2 15.16 51.67 -42.64
C PRO A 2 15.62 52.02 -41.21
N ALA A 3 14.88 52.90 -40.54
CA ALA A 3 15.15 53.35 -39.17
C ALA A 3 14.89 52.24 -38.12
N PRO A 4 15.55 52.24 -36.95
CA PRO A 4 15.36 51.19 -35.95
C PRO A 4 14.03 51.38 -35.20
N ALA A 5 13.24 50.32 -35.12
CA ALA A 5 12.03 50.26 -34.31
C ALA A 5 12.41 50.29 -32.80
N ARG A 6 11.89 51.27 -32.06
CA ARG A 6 12.01 51.34 -30.60
C ARG A 6 11.16 50.22 -29.97
N GLY A 7 11.83 49.18 -29.47
CA GLY A 7 11.20 48.14 -28.65
C GLY A 7 10.66 48.73 -27.35
N ARG A 8 9.36 48.62 -27.11
CA ARG A 8 8.76 48.88 -25.81
C ARG A 8 9.13 47.72 -24.89
N GLY A 9 10.07 47.94 -23.97
CA GLY A 9 10.40 47.00 -22.90
C GLY A 9 9.20 46.84 -21.97
N GLY A 10 8.40 45.81 -22.20
CA GLY A 10 7.39 45.35 -21.26
C GLY A 10 8.08 44.58 -20.15
N VAL A 11 8.05 45.12 -18.93
CA VAL A 11 8.44 44.38 -17.73
C VAL A 11 7.33 43.35 -17.47
N PHE A 12 7.55 42.10 -17.89
CA PHE A 12 6.69 40.99 -17.53
C PHE A 12 6.96 40.66 -16.06
N LEU A 13 6.12 41.16 -15.16
CA LEU A 13 6.13 40.77 -13.76
C LEU A 13 5.70 39.31 -13.68
N GLN A 14 6.66 38.40 -13.52
CA GLN A 14 6.40 36.97 -13.38
C GLN A 14 5.76 36.75 -11.99
N ILE A 15 4.42 36.71 -11.95
CA ILE A 15 3.68 36.41 -10.72
C ILE A 15 4.06 34.98 -10.31
N PRO A 16 4.62 34.74 -9.11
CA PRO A 16 4.98 33.39 -8.69
C PRO A 16 3.71 32.55 -8.63
N ARG A 17 3.68 31.45 -9.39
CA ARG A 17 2.59 30.47 -9.32
C ARG A 17 2.51 29.98 -7.87
N ARG A 18 1.35 30.21 -7.24
CA ARG A 18 1.04 29.70 -5.91
C ARG A 18 1.21 28.17 -5.94
N VAL A 19 2.18 27.64 -5.21
CA VAL A 19 2.34 26.19 -5.04
C VAL A 19 1.15 25.71 -4.23
N VAL A 20 0.18 25.09 -4.90
CA VAL A 20 -0.91 24.40 -4.22
C VAL A 20 -0.36 23.05 -3.82
N LEU A 21 -0.09 22.86 -2.52
CA LEU A 21 0.19 21.55 -1.96
C LEU A 21 -1.07 20.70 -2.12
N VAL A 22 -1.05 19.76 -3.05
CA VAL A 22 -2.11 18.76 -3.16
C VAL A 22 -1.86 17.74 -2.05
N PRO A 23 -2.81 17.51 -1.13
CA PRO A 23 -2.62 16.55 -0.06
C PRO A 23 -2.47 15.15 -0.65
N LYS A 24 -1.51 14.37 -0.13
CA LYS A 24 -1.32 12.97 -0.51
C LYS A 24 -2.45 12.14 0.10
N ILE A 25 -3.27 11.52 -0.75
CA ILE A 25 -4.31 10.59 -0.33
C ILE A 25 -3.76 9.18 -0.52
N GLN A 26 -3.82 8.35 0.53
CA GLN A 26 -3.41 6.95 0.50
C GLN A 26 -4.65 6.07 0.69
N ILE A 27 -4.74 5.02 -0.13
CA ILE A 27 -5.83 4.04 -0.04
C ILE A 27 -5.35 2.85 0.78
N ILE A 28 -6.07 2.54 1.84
CA ILE A 28 -5.91 1.34 2.65
C ILE A 28 -7.08 0.43 2.32
N ASP A 29 -6.78 -0.74 1.78
CA ASP A 29 -7.80 -1.72 1.40
C ASP A 29 -7.99 -2.75 2.52
N VAL A 30 -9.25 -3.09 2.80
CA VAL A 30 -9.64 -4.05 3.87
C VAL A 30 -10.39 -5.26 3.31
N THR A 31 -10.31 -5.51 2.00
CA THR A 31 -11.06 -6.58 1.31
C THR A 31 -10.77 -7.96 1.90
N ASN A 32 -9.49 -8.27 2.16
CA ASN A 32 -9.04 -9.57 2.65
C ASN A 32 -9.38 -9.84 4.14
N ARG A 33 -9.80 -8.81 4.89
CA ARG A 33 -10.23 -8.89 6.29
C ARG A 33 -11.73 -8.66 6.44
N ASP A 34 -12.19 -7.45 6.15
CA ASP A 34 -13.56 -7.01 6.41
C ASP A 34 -14.51 -7.39 5.27
N GLY A 35 -14.02 -7.30 4.03
CA GLY A 35 -14.79 -7.61 2.83
C GLY A 35 -15.24 -9.07 2.78
N ASP A 36 -14.31 -10.02 2.95
CA ASP A 36 -14.57 -11.47 3.00
C ASP A 36 -15.65 -11.82 4.05
N GLN A 37 -15.52 -11.27 5.26
CA GLN A 37 -16.47 -11.49 6.36
C GLN A 37 -17.86 -10.92 6.08
N THR A 38 -17.92 -9.69 5.56
CA THR A 38 -19.19 -8.99 5.29
C THR A 38 -19.95 -9.64 4.14
N ALA A 39 -19.24 -10.07 3.11
CA ALA A 39 -19.82 -10.75 1.94
C ALA A 39 -20.32 -12.16 2.24
N ARG A 40 -20.00 -12.71 3.43
CA ARG A 40 -20.27 -14.12 3.81
C ARG A 40 -19.65 -15.11 2.81
N VAL A 41 -18.52 -14.74 2.25
CA VAL A 41 -17.70 -15.61 1.40
C VAL A 41 -16.56 -16.15 2.26
N VAL A 42 -15.93 -17.23 1.82
CA VAL A 42 -14.68 -17.71 2.39
C VAL A 42 -13.67 -17.76 1.27
N LEU A 43 -12.84 -16.73 1.16
CA LEU A 43 -11.76 -16.70 0.17
C LEU A 43 -10.67 -17.72 0.55
N SER A 44 -10.26 -18.53 -0.41
CA SER A 44 -9.08 -19.37 -0.27
C SER A 44 -7.82 -18.51 -0.09
N LYS A 45 -6.79 -19.09 0.53
CA LYS A 45 -5.50 -18.42 0.75
C LYS A 45 -4.89 -17.89 -0.55
N LEU A 46 -5.00 -18.66 -1.63
CA LEU A 46 -4.52 -18.25 -2.96
C LEU A 46 -5.32 -17.06 -3.50
N GLN A 47 -6.65 -17.06 -3.38
CA GLN A 47 -7.47 -15.92 -3.80
C GLN A 47 -7.09 -14.65 -3.03
N LYS A 48 -6.90 -14.74 -1.71
CA LYS A 48 -6.44 -13.61 -0.90
C LYS A 48 -5.07 -13.09 -1.35
N THR A 49 -4.14 -14.00 -1.69
CA THR A 49 -2.82 -13.63 -2.24
C THR A 49 -2.93 -12.92 -3.60
N VAL A 50 -3.78 -13.43 -4.50
CA VAL A 50 -4.02 -12.80 -5.80
C VAL A 50 -4.60 -11.40 -5.64
N ILE A 51 -5.51 -11.20 -4.68
CA ILE A 51 -6.04 -9.86 -4.35
C ILE A 51 -4.92 -8.91 -3.92
N ASN A 52 -4.02 -9.32 -3.01
CA ASN A 52 -2.89 -8.48 -2.60
C ASN A 52 -2.00 -8.11 -3.80
N TRP A 53 -1.71 -9.08 -4.68
CA TRP A 53 -0.95 -8.79 -5.90
C TRP A 53 -1.69 -7.80 -6.82
N MET A 54 -3.00 -7.95 -7.02
CA MET A 54 -3.78 -7.00 -7.82
C MET A 54 -3.81 -5.59 -7.20
N LEU A 55 -3.95 -5.48 -5.88
CA LEU A 55 -3.91 -4.20 -5.17
C LEU A 55 -2.56 -3.49 -5.35
N ASP A 56 -1.46 -4.24 -5.33
CA ASP A 56 -0.12 -3.74 -5.63
C ASP A 56 -0.03 -3.18 -7.05
N GLN A 57 -0.53 -3.93 -8.05
CA GLN A 57 -0.55 -3.48 -9.45
C GLN A 57 -1.43 -2.23 -9.65
N MET A 58 -2.47 -2.05 -8.84
CA MET A 58 -3.33 -0.87 -8.86
C MET A 58 -2.71 0.36 -8.17
N GLY A 59 -1.57 0.21 -7.49
CA GLY A 59 -0.93 1.30 -6.74
C GLY A 59 -1.61 1.63 -5.40
N VAL A 60 -2.32 0.66 -4.81
CA VAL A 60 -2.89 0.80 -3.47
C VAL A 60 -1.74 0.89 -2.45
N TYR A 61 -1.92 1.73 -1.43
CA TYR A 61 -0.85 1.98 -0.47
C TYR A 61 -0.66 0.82 0.51
N GLN A 62 -1.76 0.28 1.04
CA GLN A 62 -1.72 -0.75 2.07
C GLN A 62 -2.90 -1.73 1.92
N SER A 63 -2.67 -3.00 2.25
CA SER A 63 -3.70 -4.03 2.36
C SER A 63 -3.72 -4.61 3.77
N GLU A 64 -4.89 -4.62 4.39
CA GLU A 64 -5.15 -5.35 5.64
C GLU A 64 -5.45 -6.81 5.32
N MET A 65 -4.42 -7.64 5.34
CA MET A 65 -4.46 -8.98 4.75
C MET A 65 -5.12 -10.04 5.64
N GLY A 66 -5.33 -9.77 6.93
CA GLY A 66 -6.02 -10.70 7.83
C GLY A 66 -5.65 -10.53 9.31
N PHE A 67 -5.83 -11.59 10.10
CA PHE A 67 -5.66 -11.62 11.54
C PHE A 67 -4.42 -12.45 11.94
N PRO A 68 -3.29 -11.83 12.32
CA PRO A 68 -2.06 -12.55 12.69
C PRO A 68 -2.20 -13.49 13.88
N ILE A 69 -3.15 -13.19 14.77
CA ILE A 69 -3.46 -14.02 15.94
C ILE A 69 -4.17 -15.33 15.54
N SER A 70 -4.79 -15.38 14.36
CA SER A 70 -5.58 -16.52 13.88
C SER A 70 -4.68 -17.66 13.39
N PRO A 71 -4.69 -18.85 14.02
CA PRO A 71 -3.80 -19.95 13.65
C PRO A 71 -3.89 -20.39 12.18
N HIS A 72 -5.09 -20.32 11.58
CA HIS A 72 -5.31 -20.77 10.22
C HIS A 72 -4.80 -19.79 9.16
N GLU A 73 -4.55 -18.53 9.52
CA GLU A 73 -4.06 -17.47 8.63
C GLU A 73 -2.54 -17.28 8.67
N ARG A 74 -1.84 -17.74 9.72
CA ARG A 74 -0.38 -17.57 9.90
C ARG A 74 0.46 -17.92 8.67
N ARG A 75 0.22 -19.09 8.08
CA ARG A 75 0.95 -19.53 6.87
C ARG A 75 0.67 -18.65 5.66
N TYR A 76 -0.57 -18.17 5.53
CA TYR A 76 -0.94 -17.27 4.45
C TYR A 76 -0.26 -15.91 4.62
N ILE A 77 -0.25 -15.37 5.85
CA ILE A 77 0.42 -14.11 6.18
C ILE A 77 1.91 -14.19 5.86
N ASN A 78 2.61 -15.22 6.38
CA ASN A 78 4.05 -15.37 6.15
C ASN A 78 4.38 -15.57 4.68
N ALA A 79 3.58 -16.36 3.95
CA ALA A 79 3.77 -16.52 2.51
C ALA A 79 3.60 -15.20 1.74
N ASN A 80 2.65 -14.35 2.12
CA ASN A 80 2.49 -13.03 1.47
C ASN A 80 3.64 -12.08 1.81
N ILE A 81 4.20 -12.15 3.02
CA ILE A 81 5.41 -11.40 3.39
C ILE A 81 6.62 -11.87 2.57
N GLU A 82 6.79 -13.17 2.38
CA GLU A 82 7.87 -13.69 1.52
C GLU A 82 7.76 -13.16 0.08
N LEU A 83 6.55 -12.98 -0.44
CA LEU A 83 6.30 -12.40 -1.76
C LEU A 83 6.64 -10.91 -1.87
N THR A 84 6.85 -10.19 -0.76
CA THR A 84 7.36 -8.82 -0.75
C THR A 84 8.90 -8.75 -0.70
N THR A 85 9.56 -9.90 -0.65
CA THR A 85 11.03 -10.03 -0.65
C THR A 85 11.50 -10.68 -1.94
N ASP A 86 12.80 -10.93 -2.10
CA ASP A 86 13.36 -11.59 -3.29
C ASP A 86 12.92 -13.06 -3.40
N CYS A 87 11.73 -13.28 -3.94
CA CYS A 87 11.08 -14.58 -4.03
C CYS A 87 11.38 -15.36 -5.33
N ASN A 88 12.03 -14.74 -6.31
CA ASN A 88 12.45 -15.35 -7.58
C ASN A 88 13.60 -14.55 -8.23
N ASP A 89 14.12 -15.01 -9.38
CA ASP A 89 15.22 -14.37 -10.12
C ASP A 89 14.90 -12.95 -10.63
N GLN A 90 13.65 -12.50 -10.52
CA GLN A 90 13.13 -11.18 -10.94
C GLN A 90 12.78 -10.28 -9.74
N GLY A 91 13.03 -10.72 -8.50
CA GLY A 91 12.77 -9.97 -7.27
C GLY A 91 11.37 -10.21 -6.66
N PRO A 92 10.84 -9.26 -5.86
CA PRO A 92 9.54 -9.40 -5.22
C PRO A 92 8.37 -9.38 -6.20
N LEU A 93 7.38 -10.24 -5.94
CA LEU A 93 6.12 -10.25 -6.69
C LEU A 93 5.21 -9.07 -6.27
N ILE A 94 5.16 -8.77 -4.98
CA ILE A 94 4.44 -7.63 -4.40
C ILE A 94 5.47 -6.56 -4.07
N LYS A 95 5.50 -5.46 -4.84
CA LYS A 95 6.67 -4.55 -4.85
C LYS A 95 6.49 -3.29 -4.01
N HIS A 96 5.27 -2.78 -3.90
CA HIS A 96 4.97 -1.44 -3.38
C HIS A 96 3.93 -1.45 -2.26
N LEU A 97 3.04 -2.43 -2.26
CA LEU A 97 1.95 -2.58 -1.30
C LEU A 97 2.48 -2.90 0.10
N GLN A 98 2.07 -2.11 1.09
CA GLN A 98 2.30 -2.44 2.49
C GLN A 98 1.29 -3.48 2.95
N LEU A 99 1.77 -4.58 3.53
CA LEU A 99 0.92 -5.62 4.07
C LEU A 99 0.80 -5.45 5.59
N SER A 100 -0.43 -5.31 6.10
CA SER A 100 -0.70 -5.16 7.53
C SER A 100 -1.61 -6.26 8.06
N GLY A 101 -1.39 -6.65 9.31
CA GLY A 101 -2.29 -7.53 10.06
C GLY A 101 -3.13 -6.76 11.08
N TRP A 102 -4.38 -7.20 11.27
CA TRP A 102 -5.28 -6.61 12.26
C TRP A 102 -5.30 -7.44 13.55
N CYS A 103 -5.25 -6.76 14.70
CA CYS A 103 -5.48 -7.37 16.01
C CYS A 103 -6.21 -6.40 16.94
N ARG A 104 -6.71 -6.90 18.08
CA ARG A 104 -7.36 -6.06 19.10
C ARG A 104 -6.30 -5.21 19.81
N ALA A 105 -6.74 -4.13 20.45
CA ALA A 105 -5.89 -3.25 21.26
C ALA A 105 -5.51 -3.89 22.63
N LEU A 106 -4.86 -5.06 22.59
CA LEU A 106 -4.33 -5.79 23.74
C LEU A 106 -2.85 -6.05 23.50
N ALA A 107 -2.00 -5.74 24.49
CA ALA A 107 -0.56 -6.00 24.39
C ALA A 107 -0.26 -7.47 24.07
N SER A 108 -0.98 -8.39 24.71
CA SER A 108 -0.86 -9.83 24.47
C SER A 108 -1.19 -10.24 23.02
N ASP A 109 -2.08 -9.54 22.34
CA ASP A 109 -2.44 -9.84 20.95
C ASP A 109 -1.34 -9.37 20.00
N VAL A 110 -0.73 -8.21 20.28
CA VAL A 110 0.42 -7.68 19.52
C VAL A 110 1.62 -8.60 19.69
N GLU A 111 1.95 -8.99 20.92
CA GLU A 111 3.04 -9.93 21.20
C GLU A 111 2.84 -11.27 20.48
N GLN A 112 1.62 -11.83 20.57
CA GLN A 112 1.30 -13.07 19.86
C GLN A 112 1.37 -12.91 18.34
N ALA A 113 0.93 -11.77 17.78
CA ALA A 113 1.02 -11.52 16.35
C ALA A 113 2.48 -11.54 15.87
N LEU A 114 3.36 -10.84 16.58
CA LEU A 114 4.80 -10.76 16.28
C LEU A 114 5.54 -12.09 16.50
N GLN A 115 5.10 -12.91 17.47
CA GLN A 115 5.68 -14.25 17.69
C GLN A 115 5.25 -15.25 16.62
N ASN A 116 4.02 -15.14 16.12
CA ASN A 116 3.43 -16.15 15.22
C ASN A 116 3.66 -15.87 13.73
N THR A 117 4.06 -14.64 13.38
CA THR A 117 4.19 -14.20 11.99
C THR A 117 5.46 -13.37 11.80
N ASN A 118 5.91 -13.26 10.56
CA ASN A 118 7.07 -12.43 10.20
C ASN A 118 6.72 -10.94 10.08
N LEU A 119 5.55 -10.52 10.59
CA LEU A 119 5.17 -9.11 10.60
C LEU A 119 6.15 -8.30 11.44
N GLN A 120 6.50 -7.13 10.92
CA GLN A 120 7.36 -6.19 11.62
C GLN A 120 6.53 -4.99 12.07
N HIS A 121 6.94 -4.40 13.18
CA HIS A 121 6.47 -3.09 13.62
C HIS A 121 7.51 -2.05 13.17
N PHE A 122 7.05 -0.95 12.58
CA PHE A 122 7.87 0.14 12.06
C PHE A 122 7.48 1.47 12.73
#